data_AF-A0A800K767-F1
#
_entry.id   AF-A0A800K767-F1
#
_cell.length_a   1.000
_cell.length_b   1.000
_cell.length_c   1.000
_cell.angle_alpha   90.00
_cell.angle_beta   90.00
_cell.angle_gamma   90.00
#
_symmetry.space_group_name_H-M   'P 1'
#
loop_
_entity.id
_entity.type
_entity.pdbx_description
1 polymer ?
#
loop_
_entity_poly.entity_id
_entity_poly.type
_entity_poly.pdbx_seq_one_letter_code
_entity_poly.pdbx_strand_id
1 'polypeptide(L)'
;METTRYAVAVLLVITLPPALGWWFVVHPFVDFWRKVGMSITYVMMTVLYVAVVVALLQIRDALVLTDLGTNWITVGVGGTLALPAIWIAVRRAKQLTFAILVGVPELEADGQGGKLLNEGIYSVIRNPRYVEIVIGVWAYALFANYVGGYVIALLTVPGVHAIV
;
A
#
# COMPACT_ATOMS: atom_id res chain seq x y z
N MET A 1 -8.82 17.83 18.15
CA MET A 1 -8.07 16.81 17.36
C MET A 1 -8.77 16.61 16.02
N GLU A 2 -8.80 17.66 15.22
CA GLU A 2 -9.49 17.72 13.93
C GLU A 2 -8.53 18.47 13.00
N THR A 3 -7.52 17.76 12.50
CA THR A 3 -6.60 18.32 11.50
C THR A 3 -6.46 17.33 10.36
N THR A 4 -6.36 17.85 9.13
CA THR A 4 -6.07 17.07 7.92
C THR A 4 -4.85 16.16 8.12
N ARG A 5 -3.86 16.62 8.88
CA ARG A 5 -2.67 15.84 9.27
C ARG A 5 -3.01 14.56 10.04
N TYR A 6 -3.86 14.67 11.06
CA TYR A 6 -4.27 13.51 11.85
C TYR A 6 -5.03 12.50 10.99
N ALA A 7 -5.96 12.95 10.15
CA ALA A 7 -6.67 12.07 9.22
C ALA A 7 -5.71 11.35 8.26
N VAL A 8 -4.69 12.04 7.76
CA VAL A 8 -3.64 11.42 6.93
C VAL A 8 -2.81 10.41 7.71
N ALA A 9 -2.40 10.73 8.94
CA ALA A 9 -1.66 9.79 9.79
C ALA A 9 -2.47 8.53 10.07
N VAL A 10 -3.75 8.68 10.46
CA VAL A 10 -4.68 7.58 10.70
C VAL A 10 -4.82 6.72 9.46
N LEU A 11 -5.10 7.33 8.29
CA LEU A 11 -5.22 6.60 7.03
C LEU A 11 -3.99 5.73 6.77
N LEU A 12 -2.79 6.30 6.96
CA LEU A 12 -1.55 5.59 6.72
C LEU A 12 -1.36 4.40 7.67
N VAL A 13 -1.53 4.61 8.98
CA VAL A 13 -1.25 3.56 9.99
C VAL A 13 -2.28 2.44 10.02
N ILE A 14 -3.52 2.68 9.57
CA ILE A 14 -4.57 1.64 9.59
C ILE A 14 -4.74 0.90 8.25
N THR A 15 -4.42 1.52 7.11
CA THR A 15 -4.70 0.91 5.79
C THR A 15 -3.50 0.21 5.18
N LEU A 16 -2.30 0.76 5.34
CA LEU A 16 -1.11 0.20 4.70
C LEU A 16 -0.73 -1.18 5.28
N PRO A 17 -0.67 -1.40 6.61
CA PRO A 17 -0.31 -2.70 7.14
C PRO A 17 -1.27 -3.83 6.69
N PRO A 18 -2.61 -3.66 6.74
CA PRO A 18 -3.52 -4.69 6.21
C PRO A 18 -3.38 -4.88 4.70
N ALA A 19 -3.10 -3.83 3.93
CA ALA A 19 -2.89 -3.94 2.48
C ALA A 19 -1.62 -4.72 2.13
N LEU A 20 -0.54 -4.58 2.90
CA LEU A 20 0.65 -5.44 2.77
C LEU A 20 0.35 -6.86 3.28
N GLY A 21 -0.38 -6.97 4.39
CA GLY A 21 -0.84 -8.23 4.99
C GLY A 21 -1.62 -9.11 4.00
N TRP A 22 -2.43 -8.51 3.13
CA TRP A 22 -3.12 -9.20 2.03
C TRP A 22 -2.19 -10.12 1.26
N TRP A 23 -1.01 -9.62 0.87
CA TRP A 23 -0.06 -10.37 0.07
C TRP A 23 0.66 -11.46 0.84
N PHE A 24 0.89 -11.29 2.15
CA PHE A 24 1.39 -12.36 3.01
C PHE A 24 0.39 -13.50 3.20
N VAL A 25 -0.89 -13.25 2.95
CA VAL A 25 -1.93 -14.30 2.95
C VAL A 25 -2.10 -14.92 1.56
N VAL A 26 -1.92 -14.15 0.48
CA VAL A 26 -2.09 -14.67 -0.88
C VAL A 26 -0.85 -15.40 -1.38
N HIS A 27 0.34 -14.77 -1.38
CA HIS A 27 1.54 -15.32 -2.03
C HIS A 27 1.96 -16.72 -1.51
N PRO A 28 2.11 -16.95 -0.18
CA PRO A 28 2.60 -18.23 0.31
C PRO A 28 1.58 -19.37 0.15
N PHE A 29 0.31 -19.02 -0.11
CA PHE A 29 -0.82 -19.95 -0.12
C PHE A 29 -1.59 -19.92 -1.45
N VAL A 30 -0.96 -19.45 -2.54
CA VAL A 30 -1.65 -19.22 -3.82
C VAL A 30 -2.32 -20.48 -4.36
N ASP A 31 -1.68 -21.66 -4.23
CA ASP A 31 -2.25 -22.93 -4.68
C ASP A 31 -3.46 -23.38 -3.85
N PHE A 32 -3.53 -22.98 -2.58
CA PHE A 32 -4.72 -23.19 -1.75
C PHE A 32 -5.85 -22.30 -2.24
N TRP A 33 -5.59 -21.01 -2.46
CA TRP A 33 -6.59 -20.05 -2.92
C TRP A 33 -7.14 -20.36 -4.32
N ARG A 34 -6.28 -20.86 -5.23
CA ARG A 34 -6.72 -21.37 -6.54
C ARG A 34 -7.74 -22.50 -6.43
N LYS A 35 -7.56 -23.41 -5.46
CA LYS A 35 -8.51 -24.52 -5.20
C LYS A 35 -9.80 -24.06 -4.55
N VAL A 36 -9.73 -23.09 -3.64
CA VAL A 36 -10.91 -22.49 -3.00
C VAL A 36 -11.76 -21.71 -4.01
N GLY A 37 -11.10 -21.10 -5.00
CA GLY A 37 -11.73 -20.33 -6.05
C GLY A 37 -11.67 -18.83 -5.78
N MET A 38 -11.58 -18.07 -6.87
CA MET A 38 -11.31 -16.64 -6.87
C MET A 38 -12.36 -15.83 -6.09
N SER A 39 -13.65 -16.07 -6.31
CA SER A 39 -14.73 -15.30 -5.65
C SER A 39 -14.71 -15.44 -4.14
N ILE A 40 -14.55 -16.67 -3.63
CA ILE A 40 -14.48 -16.94 -2.20
C ILE A 40 -13.21 -16.32 -1.60
N THR A 41 -12.07 -16.46 -2.28
CA THR A 41 -10.82 -15.83 -1.88
C THR A 41 -10.98 -14.32 -1.67
N TYR A 42 -11.54 -13.59 -2.65
CA TYR A 42 -11.73 -12.15 -2.53
C TYR A 42 -12.71 -11.75 -1.44
N VAL A 43 -13.80 -12.50 -1.25
CA VAL A 43 -14.75 -12.24 -0.16
C VAL A 43 -14.05 -12.41 1.19
N MET A 44 -13.35 -13.53 1.41
CA MET A 44 -12.62 -13.79 2.65
C MET A 44 -11.56 -12.74 2.93
N MET A 45 -10.73 -12.42 1.93
CA MET A 45 -9.66 -11.42 2.07
C MET A 45 -10.22 -10.02 2.31
N THR A 46 -11.33 -9.65 1.66
CA THR A 46 -11.99 -8.36 1.89
C THR A 46 -12.56 -8.27 3.30
N VAL A 47 -13.24 -9.32 3.77
CA VAL A 47 -13.78 -9.37 5.14
C VAL A 47 -12.64 -9.27 6.15
N LEU A 48 -11.55 -10.02 5.95
CA LEU A 48 -10.37 -9.95 6.82
C LEU A 48 -9.76 -8.55 6.82
N TYR A 49 -9.54 -7.96 5.64
CA TYR A 49 -9.00 -6.61 5.50
C TYR A 49 -9.87 -5.58 6.24
N VAL A 50 -11.18 -5.59 6.01
CA VAL A 50 -12.13 -4.67 6.68
C VAL A 50 -12.15 -4.90 8.19
N ALA A 51 -12.17 -6.15 8.65
CA ALA A 51 -12.15 -6.47 10.07
C ALA A 51 -10.88 -5.93 10.76
N VAL A 52 -9.70 -6.10 10.14
CA VAL A 52 -8.45 -5.57 10.66
C VAL A 52 -8.45 -4.04 10.65
N VAL A 53 -8.88 -3.40 9.56
CA VAL A 53 -8.99 -1.92 9.49
C VAL A 53 -9.92 -1.39 10.59
N VAL A 54 -11.08 -2.02 10.80
CA VAL A 54 -12.04 -1.63 11.85
C VAL A 54 -11.43 -1.80 13.24
N ALA A 55 -10.69 -2.88 13.48
CA ALA A 55 -9.98 -3.11 14.73
C ALA A 55 -8.89 -2.05 14.98
N LEU A 56 -8.06 -1.76 13.96
CA LEU A 56 -7.03 -0.72 14.03
C LEU A 56 -7.63 0.67 14.23
N LEU A 57 -8.79 0.96 13.64
CA LEU A 57 -9.52 2.21 13.86
C LEU A 57 -9.92 2.43 15.31
N GLN A 58 -10.22 1.37 16.07
CA GLN A 58 -10.55 1.49 17.49
C GLN A 58 -9.36 1.92 18.34
N ILE A 59 -8.14 1.60 17.90
CA ILE A 59 -6.89 1.90 18.61
C ILE A 59 -6.04 2.96 17.89
N ARG A 60 -6.62 3.67 16.90
CA ARG A 60 -5.89 4.60 16.01
C ARG A 60 -5.08 5.66 16.75
N ASP A 61 -5.59 6.18 17.87
CA ASP A 61 -4.91 7.21 18.67
C ASP A 61 -3.61 6.68 19.29
N ALA A 62 -3.58 5.40 19.64
CA ALA A 62 -2.36 4.74 20.11
C ALA A 62 -1.41 4.39 18.95
N LEU A 63 -1.90 4.25 17.72
CA LEU A 63 -1.09 3.89 16.55
C LEU A 63 -0.44 5.10 15.86
N VAL A 64 -1.10 6.26 15.85
CA VAL A 64 -0.52 7.48 15.26
C VAL A 64 0.63 8.03 16.10
N LEU A 65 0.69 7.68 17.38
CA LEU A 65 1.72 8.10 18.33
C LEU A 65 1.78 9.65 18.46
N THR A 66 2.91 10.17 18.90
CA THR A 66 3.12 11.59 19.19
C THR A 66 2.95 12.47 17.94
N ASP A 67 2.17 13.54 18.10
CA ASP A 67 2.08 14.66 17.14
C ASP A 67 3.32 15.54 17.25
N LEU A 68 4.08 15.69 16.16
CA LEU A 68 5.28 16.55 16.12
C LEU A 68 4.98 17.99 15.67
N GLY A 69 3.69 18.33 15.52
CA GLY A 69 3.23 19.66 15.10
C GLY A 69 3.44 19.95 13.61
N THR A 70 2.87 21.05 13.14
CA THR A 70 3.01 21.49 11.74
C THR A 70 4.43 22.01 11.48
N ASN A 71 5.10 21.45 10.49
CA ASN A 71 6.41 21.91 10.03
C ASN A 71 6.39 22.14 8.52
N TRP A 72 6.58 23.38 8.09
CA TRP A 72 6.51 23.74 6.67
C TRP A 72 7.64 23.15 5.82
N ILE A 73 8.79 22.82 6.44
CA ILE A 73 9.88 22.12 5.76
C ILE A 73 9.43 20.69 5.44
N THR A 74 8.86 19.96 6.41
CA THR A 74 8.39 18.59 6.15
C THR A 74 7.23 18.58 5.16
N VAL A 75 6.32 19.55 5.24
CA VAL A 75 5.25 19.73 4.23
C VAL A 75 5.83 19.99 2.85
N GLY A 76 6.82 20.87 2.73
CA GLY A 76 7.49 21.17 1.46
C GLY A 76 8.16 19.93 0.85
N VAL A 77 8.96 19.20 1.65
CA VAL A 77 9.62 17.96 1.23
C VAL A 77 8.58 16.89 0.87
N GLY A 78 7.53 16.73 1.67
CA GLY A 78 6.43 15.81 1.39
C GLY A 78 5.73 16.13 0.08
N GLY A 79 5.48 17.40 -0.20
CA GLY A 79 4.95 17.87 -1.48
C GLY A 79 5.88 17.54 -2.65
N THR A 80 7.19 17.76 -2.50
CA THR A 80 8.18 17.40 -3.53
C THR A 80 8.21 15.90 -3.79
N LEU A 81 8.08 15.05 -2.77
CA LEU A 81 8.00 13.59 -2.94
C LEU A 81 6.67 13.11 -3.54
N ALA A 82 5.56 13.81 -3.26
CA ALA A 82 4.27 13.45 -3.82
C ALA A 82 4.25 13.56 -5.36
N LEU A 83 4.96 14.53 -5.95
CA LEU A 83 5.01 14.74 -7.40
C LEU A 83 5.51 13.51 -8.19
N PRO A 84 6.71 12.95 -7.92
CA PRO A 84 7.16 11.73 -8.60
C PRO A 84 6.28 10.52 -8.25
N ALA A 85 5.76 10.39 -7.02
CA ALA A 85 4.85 9.30 -6.68
C ALA A 85 3.57 9.32 -7.55
N ILE A 86 2.95 10.50 -7.68
CA ILE A 86 1.76 10.69 -8.54
C ILE A 86 2.11 10.42 -10.01
N TRP A 87 3.25 10.91 -10.49
CA TRP A 87 3.69 10.66 -11.86
C TRP A 87 3.88 9.16 -12.14
N ILE A 88 4.53 8.43 -11.24
CA ILE A 88 4.68 6.97 -11.34
C ILE A 88 3.30 6.29 -11.32
N ALA A 89 2.42 6.70 -10.40
CA ALA A 89 1.07 6.15 -10.28
C ALA A 89 0.26 6.28 -11.57
N VAL A 90 0.27 7.47 -12.18
CA VAL A 90 -0.42 7.74 -13.45
C VAL A 90 0.17 6.90 -14.59
N ARG A 91 1.50 6.79 -14.66
CA ARG A 91 2.19 5.99 -15.70
C ARG A 91 1.94 4.49 -15.52
N ARG A 92 1.98 4.01 -14.29
CA ARG A 92 1.69 2.62 -13.91
C ARG A 92 0.25 2.25 -14.24
N ALA A 93 -0.72 3.10 -13.88
CA ALA A 93 -2.14 2.84 -14.06
C ALA A 93 -2.55 2.64 -15.53
N LYS A 94 -1.74 3.13 -16.48
CA LYS A 94 -1.95 2.89 -17.93
C LYS A 94 -1.72 1.44 -18.35
N GLN A 95 -0.99 0.64 -17.56
CA GLN A 95 -0.63 -0.73 -17.92
C GLN A 95 -0.99 -1.74 -16.83
N LEU A 96 -0.86 -1.38 -15.55
CA LEU A 96 -1.23 -2.22 -14.42
C LEU A 96 -2.65 -1.91 -13.98
N THR A 97 -3.59 -2.73 -14.44
CA THR A 97 -4.99 -2.62 -14.05
C THR A 97 -5.16 -2.96 -12.56
N PHE A 98 -6.27 -2.51 -11.98
CA PHE A 98 -6.61 -2.86 -10.59
C PHE A 98 -6.72 -4.38 -10.39
N ALA A 99 -7.26 -5.10 -11.38
CA ALA A 99 -7.35 -6.57 -11.35
C ALA A 99 -5.99 -7.25 -11.20
N ILE A 100 -4.97 -6.78 -11.93
CA ILE A 100 -3.60 -7.28 -11.77
C ILE A 100 -3.07 -6.91 -10.37
N LEU A 101 -3.33 -5.68 -9.92
CA LEU A 101 -2.88 -5.21 -8.60
C LEU A 101 -3.51 -5.94 -7.42
N VAL A 102 -4.65 -6.61 -7.58
CA VAL A 102 -5.25 -7.42 -6.49
C VAL A 102 -4.98 -8.93 -6.66
N GLY A 103 -4.18 -9.31 -7.67
CA GLY A 103 -3.76 -10.69 -7.88
C GLY A 103 -4.77 -11.54 -8.65
N VAL A 104 -5.66 -10.97 -9.46
CA VAL A 104 -6.59 -11.77 -10.30
C VAL A 104 -5.83 -12.79 -11.15
N PRO A 105 -4.76 -12.42 -11.89
CA PRO A 105 -3.98 -13.40 -12.65
C PRO A 105 -3.35 -14.50 -11.81
N GLU A 106 -3.02 -14.23 -10.55
CA GLU A 106 -2.40 -15.22 -9.65
C GLU A 106 -3.40 -16.30 -9.23
N LEU A 107 -4.68 -15.93 -9.15
CA LEU A 107 -5.78 -16.80 -8.73
C LEU A 107 -6.50 -17.49 -9.90
N GLU A 108 -6.14 -17.19 -11.15
CA GLU A 108 -6.62 -17.94 -12.30
C GLU A 108 -6.13 -19.39 -12.23
N ALA A 109 -7.03 -20.32 -12.58
CA ALA A 109 -6.85 -21.76 -12.34
C ALA A 109 -5.68 -22.38 -13.10
N ASP A 110 -5.26 -21.77 -14.21
CA ASP A 110 -4.12 -22.22 -15.02
C ASP A 110 -2.79 -21.57 -14.60
N GLY A 111 -2.81 -20.52 -13.75
CA GLY A 111 -1.62 -19.81 -13.27
C GLY A 111 -0.76 -19.15 -14.35
N GLN A 112 -1.23 -19.11 -15.60
CA GLN A 112 -0.52 -18.59 -16.78
C GLN A 112 -0.92 -17.14 -17.10
N GLY A 113 -1.90 -16.58 -16.37
CA GLY A 113 -2.71 -15.40 -16.72
C GLY A 113 -2.03 -14.03 -16.76
N GLY A 114 -0.70 -13.94 -16.80
CA GLY A 114 0.02 -12.66 -16.73
C GLY A 114 0.92 -12.40 -17.94
N LYS A 115 0.61 -11.38 -18.76
CA LYS A 115 1.58 -10.84 -19.71
C LYS A 115 2.62 -10.00 -18.94
N LEU A 116 3.90 -10.29 -19.14
CA LEU A 116 4.98 -9.46 -18.59
C LEU A 116 4.87 -8.04 -19.16
N LEU A 117 4.70 -7.06 -18.28
CA LEU A 117 4.75 -5.64 -18.63
C LEU A 117 6.23 -5.23 -18.78
N ASN A 118 6.63 -4.81 -19.97
CA ASN A 118 8.01 -4.45 -20.29
C ASN A 118 8.13 -3.15 -21.11
N GLU A 119 7.03 -2.39 -21.25
CA GLU A 119 6.97 -1.16 -22.01
C GLU A 119 6.75 0.06 -21.11
N GLY A 120 7.00 1.27 -21.63
CA GLY A 120 6.71 2.52 -20.92
C GLY A 120 7.48 2.65 -19.60
N ILE A 121 6.78 2.74 -18.47
CA ILE A 121 7.47 2.84 -17.17
C ILE A 121 8.15 1.53 -16.75
N TYR A 122 7.63 0.39 -17.21
CA TYR A 122 8.15 -0.94 -16.89
C TYR A 122 9.43 -1.29 -17.67
N SER A 123 9.78 -0.53 -18.71
CA SER A 123 11.09 -0.68 -19.38
C SER A 123 12.24 -0.01 -18.61
N VAL A 124 11.92 0.82 -17.61
CA VAL A 124 12.91 1.58 -16.82
C VAL A 124 12.96 1.09 -15.38
N ILE A 125 11.79 0.85 -14.77
CA ILE A 125 11.66 0.41 -13.38
C ILE A 125 10.96 -0.94 -13.38
N ARG A 126 11.61 -1.98 -12.84
CA ARG A 126 11.02 -3.32 -12.73
C ARG A 126 9.75 -3.33 -11.89
N ASN A 127 9.74 -2.58 -10.79
CA ASN A 127 8.64 -2.54 -9.83
C ASN A 127 8.17 -1.10 -9.54
N PRO A 128 7.52 -0.41 -10.50
CA PRO A 128 7.12 0.99 -10.33
C PRO A 128 6.12 1.16 -9.19
N ARG A 129 5.25 0.17 -8.92
CA ARG A 129 4.30 0.21 -7.79
C ARG A 129 5.02 0.30 -6.44
N TYR A 130 6.12 -0.40 -6.27
CA TYR A 130 6.87 -0.41 -5.00
C TYR A 130 7.58 0.91 -4.77
N VAL A 131 8.18 1.48 -5.83
CA VAL A 131 8.77 2.82 -5.77
C VAL A 131 7.71 3.87 -5.45
N GLU A 132 6.55 3.81 -6.12
CA GLU A 132 5.40 4.67 -5.83
C GLU A 132 4.93 4.58 -4.38
N ILE A 133 4.74 3.37 -3.85
CA ILE A 133 4.30 3.15 -2.46
C ILE A 133 5.33 3.76 -1.49
N VAL A 134 6.62 3.43 -1.64
CA VAL A 134 7.66 3.93 -0.72
C VAL A 134 7.70 5.45 -0.73
N ILE A 135 7.78 6.08 -1.91
CA ILE A 135 7.84 7.55 -2.01
C ILE A 135 6.55 8.18 -1.49
N GLY A 136 5.38 7.63 -1.87
CA GLY A 136 4.08 8.14 -1.45
C GLY A 136 3.88 8.07 0.05
N VAL A 137 4.26 6.96 0.69
CA VAL A 137 4.17 6.81 2.15
C VAL A 137 5.05 7.82 2.87
N TRP A 138 6.28 8.06 2.40
CA TRP A 138 7.13 9.12 2.94
C TRP A 138 6.50 10.50 2.77
N ALA A 139 5.88 10.79 1.63
CA ALA A 139 5.16 12.04 1.40
C ALA A 139 4.01 12.23 2.41
N TYR A 140 3.19 11.21 2.64
CA TYR A 140 2.10 11.23 3.63
C TYR A 140 2.63 11.40 5.06
N ALA A 141 3.69 10.66 5.44
CA ALA A 141 4.29 10.74 6.76
C ALA A 141 4.87 12.14 7.06
N LEU A 142 5.56 12.74 6.09
CA LEU A 142 6.13 14.08 6.21
C LEU A 142 5.07 15.18 6.29
N PHE A 143 3.99 15.06 5.52
CA PHE A 143 2.86 15.98 5.58
C PHE A 143 2.14 15.90 6.94
N ALA A 144 1.84 14.68 7.39
CA ALA A 144 1.15 14.44 8.64
C ALA A 144 2.00 14.76 9.87
N ASN A 145 3.31 14.50 9.81
CA ASN A 145 4.30 14.70 10.88
C ASN A 145 3.86 14.11 12.23
N TYR A 146 3.45 12.84 12.21
CA TYR A 146 3.18 12.01 13.39
C TYR A 146 4.23 10.89 13.45
N VAL A 147 4.69 10.55 14.66
CA VAL A 147 5.71 9.50 14.85
C VAL A 147 5.28 8.17 14.23
N GLY A 148 4.01 7.77 14.40
CA GLY A 148 3.48 6.53 13.83
C GLY A 148 3.58 6.48 12.30
N GLY A 149 3.37 7.61 11.62
CA GLY A 149 3.53 7.70 10.17
C GLY A 149 4.97 7.43 9.71
N TYR A 150 5.96 7.93 10.45
CA TYR A 150 7.38 7.65 10.16
C TYR A 150 7.77 6.20 10.44
N VAL A 151 7.24 5.60 11.50
CA VAL A 151 7.42 4.16 11.77
C VAL A 151 6.89 3.35 10.58
N ILE A 152 5.69 3.64 10.10
CA ILE A 152 5.12 2.98 8.93
C ILE A 152 5.99 3.23 7.69
N ALA A 153 6.47 4.45 7.45
CA ALA A 153 7.32 4.76 6.32
C ALA A 153 8.63 3.96 6.30
N LEU A 154 9.25 3.79 7.48
CA LEU A 154 10.44 2.95 7.64
C LEU A 154 10.13 1.47 7.40
N LEU A 155 9.04 0.96 7.99
CA LEU A 155 8.63 -0.45 7.85
C LEU A 155 8.12 -0.80 6.45
N THR A 156 7.67 0.19 5.67
CA THR A 156 7.18 -0.02 4.30
C THR A 156 8.28 -0.60 3.40
N VAL A 157 9.54 -0.21 3.59
CA VAL A 157 10.66 -0.72 2.77
C VAL A 157 10.86 -2.23 2.93
N PRO A 158 11.13 -2.78 4.14
CA PRO A 158 11.23 -4.22 4.34
C PRO A 158 9.90 -4.94 4.09
N GLY A 159 8.76 -4.31 4.41
CA GLY A 159 7.44 -4.89 4.19
C GLY A 159 7.15 -5.14 2.71
N VAL A 160 7.44 -4.16 1.85
CA VAL A 160 7.32 -4.31 0.39
C VAL A 160 8.37 -5.28 -0.14
N HIS A 161 9.61 -5.24 0.36
CA HIS A 161 10.65 -6.17 -0.09
C HIS A 161 10.30 -7.64 0.18
N ALA A 162 9.67 -7.93 1.32
CA ALA A 162 9.27 -9.28 1.70
C ALA A 162 8.05 -9.82 0.92
N ILE A 163 7.36 -8.98 0.14
CA ILE A 163 6.28 -9.41 -0.77
C ILE A 163 6.86 -9.93 -2.09
N VAL A 164 8.06 -9.48 -2.49
CA VAL A 164 8.69 -9.78 -3.79
C VAL A 164 9.41 -11.12 -3.80
#